data_AF-A0A9E0V2N0-F1
#
_entry.id   AF-A0A9E0V2N0-F1
#
_cell.length_a   1.000
_cell.length_b   1.000
_cell.length_c   1.000
_cell.angle_alpha   90.00
_cell.angle_beta   90.00
_cell.angle_gamma   90.00
#
_symmetry.space_group_name_H-M   'P 1'
#
loop_
_entity.id
_entity.type
_entity.pdbx_description
1 polymer ?
#
loop_
_entity_poly.entity_id
_entity_poly.type
_entity_poly.pdbx_seq_one_letter_code
_entity_poly.pdbx_strand_id
1 'polypeptide(L)' 'ERTVTDLAGRILIREKNDKEYINVEALSPGVYLLRTSGRVFKFVKE' A
#
# COMPACT_ATOMS: atom_id res chain seq x y z
N GLU A 1 10.75 4.41 3.07
CA GLU A 1 9.81 3.38 3.55
C GLU A 1 8.45 3.60 2.89
N ARG A 2 7.84 2.53 2.38
CA ARG A 2 6.53 2.55 1.75
C ARG A 2 5.62 1.52 2.41
N THR A 3 4.39 1.90 2.74
CA THR A 3 3.45 0.99 3.41
C THR A 3 2.09 1.02 2.72
N VAL A 4 1.48 -0.15 2.56
CA VAL A 4 0.07 -0.28 2.16
C VAL A 4 -0.75 -0.65 3.37
N THR A 5 -1.80 0.13 3.65
CA THR A 5 -2.76 -0.14 4.72
C THR A 5 -4.17 -0.33 4.16
N ASP A 6 -4.98 -1.12 4.83
CA ASP A 6 -6.43 -1.13 4.59
C ASP A 6 -7.13 0.09 5.23
N LEU A 7 -8.45 0.21 5.01
CA LEU A 7 -9.26 1.28 5.60
C LEU A 7 -9.38 1.20 7.14
N ALA A 8 -9.11 0.04 7.74
CA ALA A 8 -9.04 -0.13 9.19
C ALA A 8 -7.67 0.29 9.76
N GLY A 9 -6.74 0.74 8.90
CA GLY A 9 -5.40 1.17 9.29
C GLY A 9 -4.42 0.02 9.53
N ARG A 10 -4.78 -1.22 9.20
CA ARG A 10 -3.85 -2.36 9.32
C ARG A 10 -2.82 -2.31 8.20
N ILE A 11 -1.54 -2.43 8.57
CA ILE A 11 -0.44 -2.48 7.60
C ILE A 11 -0.42 -3.89 7.00
N LEU A 12 -0.63 -3.97 5.69
CA LEU A 12 -0.62 -5.23 4.93
C LEU A 12 0.73 -5.46 4.25
N ILE A 13 1.35 -4.39 3.76
CA ILE A 13 2.65 -4.43 3.08
C ILE A 13 3.52 -3.34 3.67
N ARG A 14 4.77 -3.68 4.01
CA ARG A 14 5.82 -2.73 4.38
C ARG A 14 7.05 -3.02 3.56
N GLU A 15 7.45 -2.07 2.72
CA GLU A 15 8.59 -2.19 1.83
C GLU A 15 9.64 -1.12 2.14
N LYS A 16 10.85 -1.58 2.46
CA LYS A 16 12.01 -0.71 2.77
C LYS A 16 12.96 -0.51 1.58
N ASN A 17 12.77 -1.25 0.49
CA ASN A 17 13.63 -1.18 -0.69
C ASN A 17 13.31 0.00 -1.61
N ASP A 18 14.34 0.46 -2.33
CA ASP A 18 14.31 1.49 -3.39
C ASP A 18 13.70 0.99 -4.71
N LYS A 19 12.78 0.02 -4.64
CA LYS A 19 12.02 -0.38 -5.83
C LYS A 19 11.09 0.76 -6.23
N GLU A 20 10.85 0.94 -7.52
CA GLU A 20 9.92 1.97 -7.99
C GLU A 20 8.45 1.58 -7.71
N TYR A 21 8.15 0.28 -7.70
CA TYR A 21 6.80 -0.28 -7.57
C TYR A 21 6.61 -1.05 -6.25
N ILE A 22 5.35 -1.34 -5.89
CA ILE A 22 4.96 -2.23 -4.77
C ILE A 22 4.07 -3.33 -5.35
N ASN A 23 4.38 -4.59 -5.07
CA ASN A 23 3.53 -5.69 -5.49
C ASN A 23 2.31 -5.80 -4.55
N VAL A 24 1.11 -5.63 -5.12
CA VAL A 24 -0.18 -5.72 -4.43
C VAL A 24 -1.06 -6.86 -4.96
N GLU A 25 -0.52 -7.80 -5.73
CA GLU A 25 -1.29 -8.90 -6.33
C GLU A 25 -1.94 -9.81 -5.28
N ALA A 26 -1.26 -10.05 -4.17
CA ALA A 26 -1.77 -10.90 -3.09
C ALA A 26 -2.89 -10.24 -2.26
N LEU A 27 -3.20 -8.97 -2.50
CA LEU A 27 -4.30 -8.28 -1.81
C LEU A 27 -5.63 -8.69 -2.42
N SER A 28 -6.61 -8.94 -1.57
CA SER A 28 -8.00 -9.11 -1.99
C SER A 28 -8.53 -7.84 -2.67
N PRO A 29 -9.61 -7.94 -3.47
CA PRO A 29 -10.29 -6.76 -3.98
C PRO A 29 -10.73 -5.83 -2.84
N GLY A 30 -10.49 -4.53 -3.00
CA GLY A 30 -10.77 -3.57 -1.94
C GLY A 30 -10.12 -2.20 -2.12
N VAL A 31 -10.28 -1.36 -1.10
CA VAL A 31 -9.74 0.00 -1.06
C VAL A 31 -8.57 0.06 -0.11
N TYR A 32 -7.47 0.66 -0.56
CA TYR A 32 -6.20 0.69 0.15
C TYR A 32 -5.59 2.09 0.15
N LEU A 33 -4.72 2.32 1.13
CA LEU A 33 -3.93 3.54 1.27
C LEU A 33 -2.45 3.18 1.14
N LEU A 34 -1.78 3.77 0.15
CA LEU A 34 -0.33 3.72 -0.01
C LEU A 34 0.28 4.97 0.64
N ARG A 35 1.12 4.78 1.66
CA ARG A 35 1.94 5.84 2.25
C ARG A 35 3.38 5.72 1.74
N THR A 36 3.90 6.77 1.13
CA THR A 36 5.27 6.85 0.59
C THR A 36 5.80 8.27 0.72
N SER A 37 7.04 8.43 1.20
CA SER A 37 7.73 9.74 1.30
C SER A 37 6.87 10.86 1.91
N GLY A 38 6.14 10.55 3.00
CA GLY A 38 5.24 11.50 3.68
C GLY A 38 3.92 11.79 2.97
N ARG A 39 3.69 11.25 1.77
CA ARG A 39 2.43 11.37 1.01
C ARG A 39 1.57 10.12 1.19
N VAL A 40 0.27 10.29 1.04
CA VAL A 40 -0.72 9.21 1.09
C VAL A 40 -1.54 9.21 -0.20
N PHE A 41 -1.66 8.05 -0.82
CA PHE A 41 -2.41 7.82 -2.05
C PHE A 41 -3.49 6.77 -1.78
N LYS A 42 -4.73 7.03 -2.21
CA LYS A 42 -5.83 6.06 -2.14
C LYS A 42 -5.97 5.36 -3.48
N PHE A 43 -6.11 4.04 -3.48
CA PHE A 43 -6.37 3.27 -4.69
C PHE A 43 -7.37 2.14 -4.44
N VAL A 44 -7.94 1.63 -5.53
CA VAL A 44 -8.87 0.48 -5.52
C VAL A 44 -8.16 -0.68 -6.23
N LYS A 45 -8.15 -1.85 -5.60
CA LYS A 45 -7.75 -3.11 -6.22
C LYS A 45 -9.02 -3.84 -6.64
N GLU A 46 -9.14 -4.11 -7.93
CA GLU A 46 -10.19 -4.96 -8.51
C GLU A 46 -9.93 -6.44 -8.26
#